data_AF-A0A9J6ZB08-F1
#
_entry.id   AF-A0A9J6ZB08-F1
#
_cell.length_a   1.000
_cell.length_b   1.000
_cell.length_c   1.000
_cell.angle_alpha   90.00
_cell.angle_beta   90.00
_cell.angle_gamma   90.00
#
_symmetry.space_group_name_H-M   'P 1'
#
loop_
_entity.id
_entity.type
_entity.pdbx_description
1 polymer ?
#
loop_
_entity_poly.entity_id
_entity_poly.type
_entity_poly.pdbx_seq_one_letter_code
_entity_poly.pdbx_strand_id
1 'polypeptide(L)'
;MYERLAEKLKTTSALKWFPGHGAEESWIAEVEEELGFRLPPSYRWWLVHYGNARLGDGNLLAIAAPEHREYYDGDLLYIHRLNIAEEWWVDRFPHRLDLFVPDSDELYFFDTSTRDQQGEFSIMCYDLMNDLIDKYASTFAEFLERLIDQRS
;
A
#
# COMPACT_ATOMS: atom_id res chain seq x y z
N MET A 1 0.02 -16.33 10.77
CA MET A 1 0.42 -16.21 9.34
C MET A 1 1.58 -15.24 9.14
N TYR A 2 1.63 -14.09 9.85
CA TYR A 2 2.67 -13.07 9.66
C TYR A 2 3.64 -12.92 10.84
N GLU A 3 3.83 -13.97 11.65
CA GLU A 3 4.66 -13.89 12.88
C GLU A 3 6.11 -13.49 12.59
N ARG A 4 6.71 -14.04 11.53
CA ARG A 4 8.08 -13.67 11.12
C ARG A 4 8.20 -12.19 10.74
N LEU A 5 7.24 -11.68 9.97
CA LEU A 5 7.20 -10.26 9.58
C LEU A 5 6.96 -9.38 10.81
N ALA A 6 6.07 -9.79 11.72
CA ALA A 6 5.83 -9.09 12.97
C ALA A 6 7.09 -9.01 13.85
N GLU A 7 7.90 -10.07 13.92
CA GLU A 7 9.20 -10.03 14.62
C GLU A 7 10.19 -9.08 13.93
N LYS A 8 10.32 -9.12 12.59
CA LYS A 8 11.15 -8.16 11.85
C LYS A 8 10.74 -6.70 12.11
N LEU A 9 9.44 -6.42 12.16
CA LEU A 9 8.88 -5.09 12.40
C LEU A 9 9.16 -4.55 13.81
N LYS A 10 9.44 -5.42 14.79
CA LYS A 10 9.85 -5.01 16.14
C LYS A 10 11.30 -4.55 16.21
N THR A 11 12.16 -5.07 15.34
CA THR A 11 13.61 -4.88 15.43
C THR A 11 14.18 -3.97 14.35
N THR A 12 13.47 -3.78 13.24
CA THR A 12 13.96 -2.97 12.12
C THR A 12 13.98 -1.47 12.46
N SER A 13 15.02 -0.77 12.00
CA SER A 13 15.09 0.69 11.97
C SER A 13 14.67 1.30 10.63
N ALA A 14 14.49 0.47 9.60
CA ALA A 14 14.18 0.90 8.24
C ALA A 14 12.78 1.50 8.12
N LEU A 15 11.84 0.99 8.92
CA LEU A 15 10.42 1.35 8.88
C LEU A 15 9.96 1.81 10.27
N LYS A 16 9.31 2.98 10.32
CA LYS A 16 8.76 3.56 11.55
C LYS A 16 7.24 3.52 11.51
N TRP A 17 6.65 2.79 12.45
CA TRP A 17 5.21 2.70 12.67
C TRP A 17 4.89 3.08 14.12
N PHE A 18 3.65 3.44 14.40
CA PHE A 18 3.23 3.91 15.71
C PHE A 18 2.13 3.02 16.29
N PRO A 19 2.30 2.46 17.49
CA PRO A 19 1.26 1.63 18.12
C PRO A 19 -0.05 2.39 18.31
N GLY A 20 -1.18 1.71 18.04
CA GLY A 20 -2.52 2.30 18.21
C GLY A 20 -3.02 3.12 17.01
N HIS A 21 -2.29 3.14 15.90
CA HIS A 21 -2.66 3.84 14.67
C HIS A 21 -3.23 2.91 13.58
N GLY A 22 -3.60 1.68 13.94
CA GLY A 22 -4.27 0.75 13.04
C GLY A 22 -5.64 1.27 12.60
N ALA A 23 -6.03 0.95 11.37
CA ALA A 23 -7.35 1.27 10.83
C ALA A 23 -8.43 0.36 11.44
N GLU A 24 -9.60 0.92 11.71
CA GLU A 24 -10.76 0.12 12.11
C GLU A 24 -11.31 -0.70 10.93
N GLU A 25 -11.86 -1.87 11.24
CA GLU A 25 -12.50 -2.75 10.25
C GLU A 25 -13.65 -2.05 9.49
N SER A 26 -14.38 -1.15 10.17
CA SER A 26 -15.43 -0.31 9.57
C SER A 26 -14.87 0.61 8.48
N TRP A 27 -13.70 1.21 8.71
CA TRP A 27 -13.05 2.11 7.74
C TRP A 27 -12.55 1.33 6.53
N ILE A 28 -11.97 0.15 6.77
CA ILE A 28 -11.52 -0.74 5.69
C ILE A 28 -12.72 -1.19 4.84
N ALA A 29 -13.82 -1.59 5.48
CA ALA A 29 -15.02 -2.04 4.77
C ALA A 29 -15.63 -0.94 3.87
N GLU A 30 -15.66 0.30 4.35
CA GLU A 30 -16.12 1.45 3.56
C GLU A 30 -15.21 1.68 2.33
N VAL A 31 -13.89 1.59 2.50
CA VAL A 31 -12.94 1.70 1.39
C VAL A 31 -13.11 0.57 0.38
N GLU A 32 -13.27 -0.67 0.83
CA GLU A 32 -13.50 -1.82 -0.05
C GLU A 32 -14.83 -1.75 -0.82
N GLU A 33 -15.87 -1.20 -0.19
CA GLU A 33 -17.16 -0.94 -0.83
C GLU A 33 -17.00 0.04 -1.99
N GLU A 34 -16.28 1.14 -1.77
CA GLU A 34 -16.05 2.14 -2.81
C GLU A 34 -15.12 1.67 -3.93
N LEU A 35 -14.05 0.93 -3.60
CA LEU A 35 -13.15 0.32 -4.58
C LEU A 35 -13.85 -0.80 -5.38
N GLY A 36 -14.97 -1.33 -4.90
CA GLY A 36 -15.69 -2.44 -5.52
C GLY A 36 -14.99 -3.79 -5.36
N PHE A 37 -13.99 -3.89 -4.48
CA PHE A 37 -13.24 -5.12 -4.23
C PHE A 37 -12.57 -5.14 -2.86
N ARG A 38 -12.23 -6.34 -2.37
CA ARG A 38 -11.53 -6.49 -1.07
C ARG A 38 -10.04 -6.18 -1.16
N LEU A 39 -9.48 -5.49 -0.19
CA LEU A 39 -8.03 -5.29 -0.13
C LEU A 39 -7.30 -6.63 0.11
N PRO A 40 -6.03 -6.76 -0.33
CA PRO A 40 -5.24 -7.97 -0.11
C PRO A 40 -5.18 -8.36 1.37
N PRO A 41 -5.31 -9.66 1.73
CA PRO A 41 -5.31 -10.10 3.12
C PRO A 41 -4.10 -9.62 3.94
N SER A 42 -2.90 -9.64 3.36
CA SER A 42 -1.68 -9.20 4.03
C SER A 42 -1.62 -7.68 4.21
N TYR A 43 -2.21 -6.91 3.30
CA TYR A 43 -2.36 -5.47 3.45
C TYR A 43 -3.44 -5.11 4.48
N ARG A 44 -4.57 -5.83 4.51
CA ARG A 44 -5.58 -5.69 5.58
C ARG A 44 -4.99 -5.98 6.96
N TRP A 45 -4.24 -7.07 7.10
CA TRP A 45 -3.54 -7.38 8.35
C TRP A 45 -2.64 -6.22 8.78
N TRP A 46 -1.88 -5.66 7.84
CA TRP A 46 -1.03 -4.51 8.11
C TRP A 46 -1.83 -3.28 8.56
N LEU A 47 -2.88 -2.92 7.83
CA LEU A 47 -3.75 -1.79 8.14
C LEU A 47 -4.32 -1.89 9.56
N VAL A 48 -4.82 -3.06 9.94
CA VAL A 48 -5.43 -3.28 11.28
C VAL A 48 -4.41 -3.21 12.40
N HIS A 49 -3.21 -3.77 12.20
CA HIS A 49 -2.24 -3.94 13.30
C HIS A 49 -1.21 -2.82 13.42
N TYR A 50 -0.90 -2.15 12.31
CA TYR A 50 0.18 -1.15 12.21
C TYR A 50 -0.33 0.16 11.63
N GLY A 51 -1.25 0.11 10.66
CA GLY A 51 -1.84 1.28 10.05
C GLY A 51 -0.83 2.05 9.20
N ASN A 52 -0.50 3.27 9.62
CA ASN A 52 0.46 4.09 8.90
C ASN A 52 1.92 3.76 9.28
N ALA A 53 2.79 3.79 8.29
CA ALA A 53 4.22 3.75 8.54
C ALA A 53 4.99 4.63 7.56
N ARG A 54 6.09 5.17 8.08
CA ARG A 54 7.07 5.90 7.32
C ARG A 54 8.24 4.99 6.95
N LEU A 55 8.60 5.00 5.68
CA LEU A 55 9.71 4.25 5.12
C LEU A 55 10.68 5.24 4.47
N GLY A 56 11.73 5.63 5.21
CA GLY A 56 12.66 6.67 4.74
C GLY A 56 11.95 8.02 4.54
N ASP A 57 11.89 8.44 3.28
CA ASP A 57 11.32 9.71 2.83
C ASP A 57 9.80 9.65 2.57
N GLY A 58 9.26 8.48 2.22
CA GLY A 58 7.84 8.29 1.92
C GLY A 58 7.01 7.68 3.05
N ASN A 59 5.69 7.64 2.83
CA ASN A 59 4.72 6.94 3.67
C ASN A 59 4.07 5.79 2.89
N LEU A 60 3.95 4.63 3.53
CA LEU A 60 3.02 3.61 3.05
C LEU A 60 1.61 4.15 3.20
N LEU A 61 0.84 4.13 2.11
CA LEU A 61 -0.54 4.57 2.15
C LEU A 61 -1.31 3.69 3.14
N ALA A 62 -2.16 4.33 3.93
CA ALA A 62 -2.97 3.73 4.97
C ALA A 62 -4.45 4.10 4.78
N ILE A 63 -5.30 3.78 5.76
CA ILE A 63 -6.69 4.20 5.76
C ILE A 63 -6.92 5.07 6.98
N ALA A 64 -7.26 6.34 6.75
CA ALA A 64 -7.68 7.25 7.80
C ALA A 64 -9.14 7.04 8.17
N ALA A 65 -9.48 7.53 9.37
CA ALA A 65 -10.85 7.69 9.80
C ALA A 65 -11.62 8.53 8.75
N PRO A 66 -12.90 8.20 8.44
CA PRO A 66 -13.67 8.88 7.41
C PRO A 66 -13.70 10.41 7.55
N GLU A 67 -13.78 10.94 8.77
CA GLU A 67 -13.78 12.37 9.07
C GLU A 67 -12.45 13.10 8.77
N HIS A 68 -11.37 12.35 8.54
CA HIS A 68 -10.03 12.88 8.29
C HIS A 68 -9.49 12.56 6.90
N ARG A 69 -10.16 11.65 6.17
CA ARG A 69 -9.71 11.12 4.88
C ARG A 69 -9.35 12.20 3.87
N GLU A 70 -10.21 13.20 3.72
CA GLU A 70 -10.04 14.29 2.75
C GLU A 70 -8.88 15.24 3.08
N TYR A 71 -8.26 15.10 4.26
CA TYR A 71 -7.17 15.94 4.74
C TYR A 71 -5.87 15.16 4.96
N TYR A 72 -5.85 13.86 4.68
CA TYR A 72 -4.70 12.99 4.88
C TYR A 72 -4.12 12.53 3.54
N ASP A 73 -2.97 13.10 3.18
CA ASP A 73 -2.20 12.77 1.98
C ASP A 73 -1.57 11.36 2.00
N GLY A 74 -1.69 10.63 3.11
CA GLY A 74 -1.36 9.22 3.22
C GLY A 74 -2.56 8.28 3.14
N ASP A 75 -3.78 8.76 2.88
CA ASP A 75 -4.96 7.90 2.74
C ASP A 75 -5.04 7.29 1.33
N LEU A 76 -5.15 5.96 1.28
CA LEU A 76 -5.20 5.19 0.04
C LEU A 76 -6.40 5.55 -0.85
N LEU A 77 -7.59 5.74 -0.26
CA LEU A 77 -8.79 6.03 -1.03
C LEU A 77 -8.78 7.47 -1.52
N TYR A 78 -8.32 8.41 -0.70
CA TYR A 78 -8.10 9.79 -1.12
C TYR A 78 -7.15 9.88 -2.32
N ILE A 79 -5.98 9.24 -2.23
CA ILE A 79 -5.01 9.20 -3.33
C ILE A 79 -5.59 8.49 -4.56
N HIS A 80 -6.32 7.39 -4.38
CA HIS A 80 -6.98 6.71 -5.48
C HIS A 80 -7.96 7.62 -6.23
N ARG A 81 -8.80 8.38 -5.51
CA ARG A 81 -9.75 9.35 -6.10
C ARG A 81 -9.05 10.44 -6.89
N LEU A 82 -7.92 10.96 -6.40
CA LEU A 82 -7.11 11.92 -7.15
C LEU A 82 -6.55 11.30 -8.42
N ASN A 83 -6.01 10.08 -8.33
CA ASN A 83 -5.42 9.39 -9.48
C ASN A 83 -6.43 9.07 -10.58
N ILE A 84 -7.67 8.70 -10.24
CA ILE A 84 -8.71 8.40 -11.25
C ILE A 84 -9.32 9.65 -11.90
N ALA A 85 -9.07 10.84 -11.34
CA ALA A 85 -9.45 12.10 -11.98
C ALA A 85 -8.51 12.50 -13.13
N GLU A 86 -7.33 11.88 -13.20
CA GLU A 86 -6.30 12.13 -14.22
C GLU A 86 -6.44 11.14 -15.38
N GLU A 87 -7.12 11.55 -16.47
CA GLU A 87 -7.48 10.68 -17.61
C GLU A 87 -6.28 9.91 -18.19
N TRP A 88 -5.14 10.58 -18.40
CA TRP A 88 -3.90 9.95 -18.89
C TRP A 88 -3.44 8.79 -17.99
N TRP A 89 -3.61 8.93 -16.68
CA TRP A 89 -3.13 7.96 -15.71
C TRP A 89 -4.01 6.72 -15.69
N VAL A 90 -5.33 6.93 -15.77
CA VAL A 90 -6.32 5.86 -15.86
C VAL A 90 -6.16 5.06 -17.15
N ASP A 91 -6.00 5.74 -18.29
CA ASP A 91 -5.85 5.08 -19.59
C ASP A 91 -4.60 4.19 -19.64
N ARG A 92 -3.51 4.67 -19.02
CA ARG A 92 -2.23 3.96 -19.01
C ARG A 92 -2.21 2.83 -17.97
N PHE A 93 -2.87 3.00 -16.82
CA PHE A 93 -2.81 2.08 -15.69
C PHE A 93 -4.20 1.78 -15.09
N PRO A 94 -5.11 1.13 -15.84
CA PRO A 94 -6.52 0.98 -15.44
C PRO A 94 -6.74 0.09 -14.21
N HIS A 95 -5.73 -0.69 -13.81
CA HIS A 95 -5.81 -1.63 -12.69
C HIS A 95 -4.90 -1.24 -11.53
N ARG A 96 -4.39 -0.02 -11.52
CA ARG A 96 -3.44 0.45 -10.50
C ARG A 96 -4.16 0.95 -9.24
N LEU A 97 -3.66 0.53 -8.09
CA LEU A 97 -3.97 1.13 -6.80
C LEU A 97 -2.67 1.43 -6.04
N ASP A 98 -2.38 2.72 -5.84
CA ASP A 98 -1.13 3.17 -5.23
C ASP A 98 -0.95 2.61 -3.83
N LEU A 99 0.30 2.31 -3.49
CA LEU A 99 0.66 1.75 -2.19
C LEU A 99 1.77 2.55 -1.51
N PHE A 100 2.81 2.93 -2.25
CA PHE A 100 3.95 3.65 -1.72
C PHE A 100 4.56 4.53 -2.78
N VAL A 101 4.66 5.83 -2.48
CA VAL A 101 5.30 6.84 -3.34
C VAL A 101 6.47 7.46 -2.56
N PRO A 102 7.70 6.92 -2.70
CA PRO A 102 8.90 7.50 -2.11
C PRO A 102 9.29 8.82 -2.78
N ASP A 103 10.20 9.58 -2.16
CA ASP A 103 10.84 10.78 -2.75
C ASP A 103 11.99 10.36 -3.69
N SER A 104 11.68 9.44 -4.62
CA SER A 104 12.60 8.86 -5.60
C SER A 104 11.87 8.60 -6.91
N ASP A 105 12.59 8.22 -7.97
CA ASP A 105 12.01 7.92 -9.28
C ASP A 105 11.28 6.56 -9.35
N GLU A 106 10.84 6.01 -8.22
CA GLU A 106 10.11 4.75 -8.13
C GLU A 106 8.72 4.97 -7.55
N LEU A 107 7.72 4.26 -8.07
CA LEU A 107 6.37 4.22 -7.52
C LEU A 107 5.87 2.79 -7.39
N TYR A 108 5.30 2.45 -6.24
CA TYR A 108 4.81 1.10 -5.96
C TYR A 108 3.30 1.07 -5.85
N PHE A 109 2.68 0.10 -6.51
CA PHE A 109 1.24 -0.04 -6.57
C PHE A 109 0.79 -1.50 -6.68
N PHE A 110 -0.44 -1.77 -6.23
CA PHE A 110 -1.12 -3.03 -6.49
C PHE A 110 -1.61 -3.10 -7.93
N ASP A 111 -1.33 -4.19 -8.62
CA ASP A 111 -2.03 -4.57 -9.84
C ASP A 111 -3.30 -5.34 -9.47
N THR A 112 -4.44 -4.68 -9.64
CA THR A 112 -5.76 -5.21 -9.28
C THR A 112 -6.38 -6.08 -10.38
N SER A 113 -5.70 -6.25 -11.53
CA SER A 113 -6.19 -7.04 -12.68
C SER A 113 -6.27 -8.53 -12.39
N THR A 114 -5.43 -9.03 -11.50
CA THR A 114 -5.35 -10.45 -11.15
C THR A 114 -5.20 -10.63 -9.65
N ARG A 115 -5.86 -11.67 -9.12
CA ARG A 115 -5.69 -12.12 -7.74
C ARG A 115 -5.16 -13.54 -7.70
N ASP A 116 -4.33 -13.83 -6.71
CA ASP A 116 -3.96 -15.20 -6.43
C ASP A 116 -5.07 -15.97 -5.68
N GLN A 117 -4.82 -17.24 -5.36
CA GLN A 117 -5.79 -18.10 -4.66
C GLN A 117 -6.10 -17.64 -3.23
N GLN A 118 -5.27 -16.76 -2.66
CA GLN A 118 -5.43 -16.21 -1.31
C GLN A 118 -6.11 -14.83 -1.36
N GLY A 119 -6.29 -14.25 -2.56
CA GLY A 119 -6.89 -12.94 -2.76
C GLY A 119 -5.88 -11.79 -2.73
N GLU A 120 -4.58 -12.10 -2.78
CA GLU A 120 -3.50 -11.12 -2.84
C GLU A 120 -3.37 -10.51 -4.25
N PHE A 121 -2.92 -9.27 -4.28
CA PHE A 121 -2.52 -8.58 -5.49
C PHE A 121 -0.99 -8.56 -5.61
N SER A 122 -0.48 -8.69 -6.84
CA SER A 122 0.94 -8.44 -7.08
C SER A 122 1.22 -6.95 -6.91
N ILE A 123 2.42 -6.63 -6.43
CA ILE A 123 2.91 -5.26 -6.32
C ILE A 123 3.90 -5.02 -7.45
N MET A 124 3.64 -3.97 -8.19
CA MET A 124 4.45 -3.50 -9.31
C MET A 124 5.30 -2.32 -8.84
N CYS A 125 6.50 -2.17 -9.40
CA CYS A 125 7.30 -0.97 -9.29
C CYS A 125 7.32 -0.30 -10.67
N TYR A 126 6.96 0.98 -10.72
CA TYR A 126 7.12 1.84 -11.88
C TYR A 126 8.37 2.70 -11.69
N ASP A 127 9.38 2.44 -12.50
CA ASP A 127 10.57 3.27 -12.65
C ASP A 127 10.24 4.43 -13.60
N LEU A 128 10.09 5.61 -13.02
CA LEU A 128 9.75 6.85 -13.72
C LEU A 128 10.90 7.35 -14.61
N MET A 129 12.14 7.01 -14.27
CA MET A 129 13.32 7.42 -15.03
C MET A 129 13.43 6.65 -16.35
N ASN A 130 13.16 5.34 -16.31
CA ASN A 130 13.30 4.44 -17.45
C ASN A 130 11.98 4.12 -18.15
N ASP A 131 10.86 4.58 -17.60
CA ASP A 131 9.50 4.27 -18.06
C ASP A 131 9.18 2.76 -18.07
N LEU A 132 9.71 2.03 -17.08
CA LEU A 132 9.63 0.57 -16.98
C LEU A 132 8.76 0.14 -15.80
N ILE A 133 7.97 -0.91 -16.01
CA ILE A 133 7.14 -1.50 -14.96
C ILE A 133 7.48 -2.97 -14.81
N ASP A 134 7.95 -3.32 -13.62
CA ASP A 134 8.31 -4.69 -13.26
C ASP A 134 7.57 -5.13 -12.01
N LYS A 135 7.30 -6.44 -11.93
CA LYS A 135 6.76 -7.03 -10.72
C LYS A 135 7.80 -6.97 -9.61
N TYR A 136 7.47 -6.28 -8.52
CA TYR A 136 8.33 -6.15 -7.36
C TYR A 136 8.03 -7.22 -6.29
N ALA A 137 6.77 -7.57 -6.04
CA ALA A 137 6.41 -8.62 -5.09
C ALA A 137 5.10 -9.31 -5.49
N SER A 138 4.88 -10.52 -5.00
CA SER A 138 3.64 -11.28 -5.24
C SER A 138 2.55 -10.96 -4.22
N THR A 139 2.91 -10.43 -3.05
CA THR A 139 2.00 -10.08 -1.95
C THR A 139 2.50 -8.83 -1.23
N PHE A 140 1.62 -8.17 -0.46
CA PHE A 140 2.05 -7.04 0.37
C PHE A 140 3.02 -7.45 1.49
N ALA A 141 2.83 -8.62 2.09
CA ALA A 141 3.78 -9.14 3.07
C ALA A 141 5.20 -9.32 2.47
N GLU A 142 5.31 -9.91 1.28
CA GLU A 142 6.60 -10.06 0.58
C GLU A 142 7.22 -8.70 0.26
N PHE A 143 6.42 -7.74 -0.21
CA PHE A 143 6.88 -6.37 -0.45
C PHE A 143 7.48 -5.75 0.81
N LEU A 144 6.78 -5.80 1.95
CA LEU A 144 7.32 -5.28 3.22
C LEU A 144 8.61 -5.99 3.63
N GLU A 145 8.67 -7.32 3.53
CA GLU A 145 9.90 -8.06 3.85
C GLU A 145 11.07 -7.62 2.97
N ARG A 146 10.86 -7.50 1.66
CA ARG A 146 11.89 -7.04 0.72
C ARG A 146 12.34 -5.61 1.02
N LEU A 147 11.40 -4.70 1.30
CA LEU A 147 11.73 -3.31 1.62
C LEU A 147 12.57 -3.20 2.90
N ILE A 148 12.22 -3.97 3.93
CA ILE A 148 12.96 -4.04 5.20
C ILE A 148 14.37 -4.58 4.93
N ASP A 149 14.49 -5.68 4.19
CA ASP A 149 15.76 -6.34 3.92
C ASP A 149 16.70 -5.50 3.06
N GLN A 150 16.17 -4.65 2.16
CA GLN A 150 16.96 -3.73 1.32
C GLN A 150 17.46 -2.49 2.07
N ARG A 151 16.84 -2.13 3.20
CA ARG A 151 17.09 -0.88 3.95
C ARG A 151 17.65 -1.10 5.36
N SER A 152 17.86 -2.37 5.75
CA SER A 152 18.51 -2.77 7.01
C SER A 152 20.01 -2.94 6.80
#